data_AF-A0A1T4JNS6-F1
#
_entry.id   AF-A0A1T4JNS6-F1
#
_cell.length_a   1.000
_cell.length_b   1.000
_cell.length_c   1.000
_cell.angle_alpha   90.00
_cell.angle_beta   90.00
_cell.angle_gamma   90.00
#
_symmetry.space_group_name_H-M   'P 1'
#
loop_
_entity.id
_entity.type
_entity.pdbx_description
1 polymer ?
#
loop_
_entity_poly.entity_id
_entity_poly.type
_entity_poly.pdbx_seq_one_letter_code
_entity_poly.pdbx_strand_id
1 'polypeptide(L)'
;MLVSPFAIAAINFLILFLMVLSIVDVAKSIALRANPDELVNIMTTVSSIMIGWGVALEEREVIRRVAGMKGRPDEKAQALIDSQCHSFGVAQLVLGLFSDIPVAMISLPDRIINATGIEYELLWMSVALIAVAAVVQIRHIVLLLTGR
;
A
#
# COMPACT_ATOMS: atom_id res chain seq x y z
N MET A 1 -6.23 3.11 -19.23
CA MET A 1 -6.34 2.26 -18.03
C MET A 1 -6.65 3.08 -16.77
N LEU A 2 -5.90 4.11 -16.39
CA LEU A 2 -6.12 4.92 -15.16
C LEU A 2 -7.37 5.85 -15.14
N VAL A 3 -8.24 5.76 -16.15
CA VAL A 3 -9.42 6.64 -16.33
C VAL A 3 -10.70 6.01 -15.81
N SER A 4 -10.80 4.69 -15.87
CA SER A 4 -12.01 3.98 -15.48
C SER A 4 -11.93 3.58 -14.00
N PRO A 5 -12.95 3.88 -13.17
CA PRO A 5 -13.00 3.43 -11.79
C PRO A 5 -12.89 1.90 -11.68
N PHE A 6 -13.36 1.13 -12.67
CA PHE A 6 -13.20 -0.33 -12.70
C PHE A 6 -11.75 -0.77 -12.84
N ALA A 7 -10.95 -0.07 -13.64
CA ALA A 7 -9.53 -0.40 -13.80
C ALA A 7 -8.74 -0.08 -12.54
N ILE A 8 -9.07 1.03 -11.87
CA ILE A 8 -8.48 1.38 -10.57
C ILE A 8 -8.87 0.34 -9.52
N ALA A 9 -10.14 -0.07 -9.48
CA ALA A 9 -10.63 -1.11 -8.59
C ALA A 9 -9.92 -2.47 -8.84
N ALA A 10 -9.69 -2.84 -10.11
CA ALA A 10 -8.99 -4.07 -10.46
C ALA A 10 -7.53 -4.07 -9.99
N ILE A 11 -6.79 -2.97 -10.17
CA ILE A 11 -5.42 -2.84 -9.67
C ILE A 11 -5.41 -2.83 -8.15
N ASN A 12 -6.34 -2.12 -7.52
CA ASN A 12 -6.49 -2.13 -6.06
C ASN A 12 -6.76 -3.54 -5.52
N PHE A 13 -7.59 -4.32 -6.22
CA PHE A 13 -7.88 -5.70 -5.84
C PHE A 13 -6.64 -6.61 -5.96
N LEU A 14 -5.86 -6.45 -7.04
CA LEU A 14 -4.60 -7.17 -7.22
C LEU A 14 -3.60 -6.85 -6.09
N ILE A 15 -3.43 -5.57 -5.77
CA ILE A 15 -2.53 -5.15 -4.68
C ILE A 15 -3.03 -5.66 -3.34
N LEU A 16 -4.34 -5.55 -3.06
CA LEU A 16 -4.95 -6.08 -1.86
C LEU A 16 -4.72 -7.59 -1.72
N PHE A 17 -4.85 -8.34 -2.82
CA PHE A 17 -4.58 -9.78 -2.83
C PHE A 17 -3.14 -10.09 -2.43
N LEU A 18 -2.16 -9.36 -3.00
CA LEU A 18 -0.75 -9.50 -2.62
C LEU A 18 -0.53 -9.13 -1.15
N MET A 19 -1.10 -8.03 -0.67
CA MET A 19 -1.00 -7.62 0.74
C MET A 19 -1.55 -8.69 1.69
N VAL A 20 -2.72 -9.27 1.40
CA VAL A 20 -3.32 -10.32 2.22
C VAL A 20 -2.44 -11.58 2.23
N LEU A 21 -1.92 -12.00 1.08
CA LEU A 21 -0.99 -13.13 1.00
C LEU A 21 0.26 -12.87 1.85
N SER A 22 0.88 -11.70 1.71
CA SER A 22 2.07 -11.33 2.48
C SER A 22 1.79 -11.22 3.98
N ILE A 23 0.65 -10.66 4.40
CA ILE A 23 0.25 -10.64 5.81
C ILE A 23 0.16 -12.06 6.36
N VAL A 24 -0.54 -12.96 5.66
CA VAL A 24 -0.75 -14.34 6.13
C VAL A 24 0.57 -15.11 6.16
N ASP A 25 1.40 -14.97 5.13
CA ASP A 25 2.68 -15.64 5.02
C ASP A 25 3.66 -15.16 6.10
N VAL A 26 3.87 -13.85 6.20
CA VAL A 26 4.79 -13.26 7.19
C VAL A 26 4.30 -13.51 8.62
N ALA A 27 3.00 -13.37 8.90
CA ALA A 27 2.48 -13.65 10.25
C ALA A 27 2.72 -15.11 10.69
N LYS A 28 2.54 -16.08 9.78
CA LYS A 28 2.84 -17.49 10.06
C LYS A 28 4.34 -17.70 10.25
N SER A 29 5.15 -17.12 9.39
CA SER A 29 6.61 -17.26 9.44
C SER A 29 7.21 -16.61 10.69
N ILE A 30 6.68 -15.48 11.17
CA ILE A 30 7.03 -14.90 12.47
C ILE A 30 6.66 -15.87 13.61
N ALA A 31 5.45 -16.44 13.59
CA ALA A 31 5.01 -17.38 14.62
C ALA A 31 5.88 -18.65 14.68
N LEU A 32 6.42 -19.07 13.53
CA LEU A 32 7.35 -20.20 13.40
C LEU A 32 8.81 -19.83 13.63
N ARG A 33 9.12 -18.55 13.94
CA ARG A 33 10.49 -18.02 14.07
C ARG A 33 11.36 -18.33 12.85
N ALA A 34 10.82 -18.09 11.66
CA ALA A 34 11.57 -18.16 10.41
C ALA A 34 12.69 -17.10 10.36
N ASN A 35 13.56 -17.20 9.34
CA ASN A 35 14.66 -16.27 9.13
C ASN A 35 14.14 -14.83 8.93
N PRO A 36 14.52 -13.86 9.79
CA PRO A 36 14.10 -12.45 9.65
C PRO A 36 14.46 -11.82 8.30
N ASP A 37 15.59 -12.19 7.68
CA ASP A 37 16.06 -11.57 6.43
C ASP A 37 15.07 -11.78 5.26
N GLU A 38 14.44 -12.95 5.19
CA GLU A 38 13.44 -13.26 4.17
C GLU A 38 12.16 -12.45 4.39
N LEU A 39 11.75 -12.32 5.65
CA LEU A 39 10.55 -11.56 6.04
C LEU A 39 10.74 -10.07 5.78
N VAL A 40 11.92 -9.54 6.07
CA VAL A 40 12.35 -8.17 5.74
C VAL A 40 12.17 -7.91 4.24
N ASN A 41 12.68 -8.79 3.37
CA ASN A 41 12.56 -8.63 1.92
C ASN A 41 11.10 -8.62 1.43
N ILE A 42 10.27 -9.52 1.95
CA ILE A 42 8.82 -9.55 1.62
C ILE A 42 8.16 -8.24 2.03
N MET A 43 8.39 -7.79 3.27
CA MET A 43 7.75 -6.61 3.83
C MET A 43 8.18 -5.32 3.12
N THR A 44 9.46 -5.17 2.79
CA THR A 44 9.96 -4.02 2.00
C THR A 44 9.40 -4.03 0.57
N THR A 45 9.27 -5.20 -0.05
CA THR A 45 8.68 -5.32 -1.40
C THR A 45 7.22 -4.89 -1.40
N VAL A 46 6.42 -5.38 -0.44
CA VAL A 46 5.00 -5.01 -0.32
C VAL A 46 4.84 -3.52 -0.01
N SER A 47 5.64 -3.00 0.93
CA SER A 47 5.64 -1.57 1.28
C SER A 47 5.96 -0.71 0.05
N SER A 48 6.96 -1.10 -0.76
CA SER A 48 7.31 -0.42 -2.00
C SER A 48 6.18 -0.41 -3.03
N ILE A 49 5.44 -1.52 -3.18
CA ILE A 49 4.25 -1.59 -4.04
C ILE A 49 3.16 -0.64 -3.55
N MET A 50 2.91 -0.61 -2.23
CA MET A 50 1.93 0.27 -1.62
C MET A 50 2.27 1.75 -1.85
N ILE A 51 3.54 2.12 -1.66
CA ILE A 51 4.05 3.48 -1.88
C ILE A 51 3.90 3.87 -3.35
N GLY A 52 4.42 3.06 -4.27
CA GLY A 52 4.39 3.35 -5.70
C GLY A 52 2.97 3.51 -6.24
N TRP A 53 2.04 2.66 -5.78
CA TRP A 53 0.63 2.80 -6.15
C TRP A 53 -0.07 3.96 -5.45
N GLY A 54 0.28 4.24 -4.18
CA GLY A 54 -0.21 5.39 -3.44
C GLY A 54 0.09 6.72 -4.16
N VAL A 55 1.33 6.89 -4.63
CA VAL A 55 1.74 8.03 -5.46
C VAL A 55 0.89 8.12 -6.73
N ALA A 56 0.71 6.99 -7.43
CA ALA A 56 -0.07 6.97 -8.67
C ALA A 56 -1.55 7.35 -8.47
N LEU A 57 -2.14 6.96 -7.35
CA LEU A 57 -3.50 7.35 -6.96
C LEU A 57 -3.56 8.83 -6.55
N GLU A 58 -2.60 9.28 -5.76
CA GLU A 58 -2.50 10.67 -5.28
C GLU A 58 -2.44 11.66 -6.45
N GLU A 59 -1.59 11.35 -7.43
CA GLU A 59 -1.31 12.19 -8.60
C GLU A 59 -2.23 11.88 -9.80
N ARG A 60 -3.34 11.15 -9.59
CA ARG A 60 -4.25 10.75 -10.67
C ARG A 60 -4.70 11.93 -11.52
N GLU A 61 -5.04 13.05 -10.88
CA GLU A 61 -5.51 14.25 -11.59
C GLU A 61 -4.43 14.81 -12.52
N VAL A 62 -3.17 14.78 -12.08
CA VAL A 62 -2.01 15.21 -12.87
C VAL A 62 -1.76 14.24 -14.01
N ILE A 63 -1.81 12.92 -13.77
CA ILE A 63 -1.69 11.90 -14.82
C ILE A 63 -2.76 12.10 -15.89
N ARG A 64 -4.02 12.36 -15.49
CA ARG A 64 -5.11 12.64 -16.43
C ARG A 64 -4.86 13.90 -17.25
N ARG A 65 -4.32 14.94 -16.61
CA ARG A 65 -3.99 16.22 -17.25
C ARG A 65 -2.90 16.06 -18.30
N VAL A 66 -1.80 15.40 -17.95
CA VAL A 66 -0.65 15.16 -18.84
C VAL A 66 -1.04 14.28 -20.02
N ALA A 67 -1.93 13.31 -19.81
CA ALA A 67 -2.45 12.46 -20.89
C ALA A 67 -3.55 13.13 -21.75
N GLY A 68 -3.87 14.41 -21.52
CA GLY A 68 -4.86 15.14 -22.32
C GLY A 68 -6.30 14.66 -22.14
N MET A 69 -6.63 14.05 -20.99
CA MET A 69 -7.93 13.43 -20.73
C MET A 69 -8.91 14.33 -19.96
N LYS A 70 -8.65 15.64 -19.94
CA LYS A 70 -9.51 16.66 -19.32
C LYS A 70 -10.47 17.31 -20.33
N GLY A 71 -11.58 17.83 -19.83
CA GLY A 71 -12.59 18.57 -20.61
C GLY A 71 -13.70 17.68 -21.17
N ARG A 72 -13.90 16.48 -20.61
CA ARG A 72 -14.93 15.54 -21.05
C ARG A 72 -16.27 15.78 -20.31
N PRO A 73 -17.42 15.34 -20.86
CA PRO A 73 -18.72 15.51 -20.21
C PRO A 73 -18.81 14.90 -18.80
N ASP A 74 -17.95 13.93 -18.47
CA ASP A 74 -17.89 13.22 -17.19
C ASP A 74 -17.00 13.90 -16.12
N GLU A 75 -16.47 15.11 -16.35
CA GLU A 75 -15.54 15.76 -15.40
C GLU A 75 -16.04 15.85 -13.96
N LYS A 76 -17.36 16.04 -13.74
CA LYS A 76 -17.92 16.07 -12.37
C LYS A 76 -17.77 14.73 -11.64
N ALA A 77 -18.02 13.63 -12.34
CA ALA A 77 -17.84 12.29 -11.78
C ALA A 77 -16.35 11.98 -11.60
N GLN A 78 -15.52 12.42 -12.54
CA GLN A 78 -14.07 12.24 -12.46
C GLN A 78 -13.43 13.03 -11.32
N ALA A 79 -13.93 14.23 -11.00
CA ALA A 79 -13.46 15.03 -9.88
C ALA A 79 -13.72 14.36 -8.52
N LEU A 80 -14.86 13.67 -8.38
CA LEU A 80 -15.14 12.87 -7.17
C LEU A 80 -14.14 11.71 -7.04
N ILE A 81 -13.91 10.99 -8.14
CA ILE A 81 -12.93 9.88 -8.18
C ILE A 81 -11.52 10.40 -7.90
N ASP A 82 -11.13 11.55 -8.45
CA ASP A 82 -9.84 12.19 -8.19
C ASP A 82 -9.68 12.54 -6.70
N SER A 83 -10.70 13.11 -6.06
CA SER A 83 -10.68 13.42 -4.62
C SER A 83 -10.56 12.16 -3.74
N GLN A 84 -11.25 11.08 -4.11
CA GLN A 84 -11.14 9.80 -3.41
C GLN A 84 -9.75 9.18 -3.62
N CYS A 85 -9.29 9.09 -4.87
CA CYS A 85 -7.96 8.58 -5.19
C CYS A 85 -6.87 9.37 -4.48
N HIS A 86 -7.01 10.69 -4.37
CA HIS A 86 -6.09 11.53 -3.61
C HIS A 86 -6.00 11.10 -2.15
N SER A 87 -7.14 11.07 -1.45
CA SER A 87 -7.18 10.76 -0.01
C SER A 87 -6.71 9.32 0.29
N PHE A 88 -7.17 8.35 -0.51
CA PHE A 88 -6.79 6.94 -0.34
C PHE A 88 -5.35 6.67 -0.82
N GLY A 89 -4.88 7.40 -1.83
CA GLY A 89 -3.50 7.34 -2.30
C GLY A 89 -2.52 7.80 -1.23
N VAL A 90 -2.78 8.95 -0.62
CA VAL A 90 -2.00 9.46 0.53
C VAL A 90 -2.01 8.46 1.68
N ALA A 91 -3.18 7.91 2.05
CA ALA A 91 -3.26 6.92 3.13
C ALA A 91 -2.41 5.67 2.84
N GLN A 92 -2.50 5.14 1.62
CA GLN A 92 -1.73 3.96 1.20
C GLN A 92 -0.22 4.23 1.19
N LEU A 93 0.18 5.38 0.65
CA LEU A 93 1.56 5.84 0.60
C LEU A 93 2.14 5.96 2.00
N VAL A 94 1.44 6.66 2.88
CA VAL A 94 1.89 6.93 4.25
C VAL A 94 1.97 5.64 5.06
N LEU A 95 0.98 4.76 4.96
CA LEU A 95 1.01 3.47 5.65
C LEU A 95 2.12 2.55 5.13
N GLY A 96 2.40 2.56 3.82
CA GLY A 96 3.52 1.83 3.23
C GLY A 96 4.88 2.36 3.71
N LEU A 97 5.04 3.67 3.78
CA LEU A 97 6.26 4.28 4.34
C LEU A 97 6.43 3.91 5.82
N PHE A 98 5.37 4.01 6.63
CA PHE A 98 5.45 3.66 8.04
C PHE A 98 5.67 2.16 8.27
N SER A 99 5.12 1.27 7.42
CA SER A 99 5.37 -0.17 7.53
C SER A 99 6.81 -0.55 7.17
N ASP A 100 7.50 0.24 6.36
CA ASP A 100 8.90 -0.03 5.99
C ASP A 100 9.90 0.43 7.05
N ILE A 101 9.54 1.37 7.92
CA ILE A 101 10.44 1.89 8.97
C ILE A 101 10.94 0.78 9.93
N PRO A 102 10.09 -0.06 10.55
CA PRO A 102 10.57 -1.13 11.43
C PRO A 102 11.44 -2.15 10.70
N VAL A 103 11.14 -2.43 9.44
CA VAL A 103 11.89 -3.36 8.58
C VAL A 103 13.27 -2.79 8.24
N ALA A 104 13.34 -1.50 7.96
CA ALA A 104 14.60 -0.78 7.75
C ALA A 104 15.46 -0.78 9.02
N MET A 105 14.86 -0.70 10.21
CA MET A 105 15.60 -0.80 11.48
C MET A 105 16.27 -2.16 11.67
N ILE A 106 15.61 -3.26 11.26
CA ILE A 106 16.20 -4.61 11.29
C ILE A 106 17.36 -4.72 10.29
N SER A 107 17.23 -4.06 9.14
CA SER A 107 18.23 -4.10 8.06
C SER A 107 19.49 -3.27 8.36
N LEU A 108 19.44 -2.39 9.36
CA LEU A 108 20.59 -1.58 9.75
C LEU A 108 21.65 -2.46 10.44
N PRO A 109 22.95 -2.27 10.13
CA PRO A 109 24.00 -3.00 10.81
C PRO A 109 23.99 -2.77 12.33
N ASP A 110 24.29 -3.80 13.12
CA ASP A 110 24.29 -3.75 14.60
C ASP A 110 25.14 -2.63 15.21
N ARG A 111 26.19 -2.18 14.49
CA ARG A 111 27.02 -1.04 14.89
C ARG A 111 26.27 0.30 14.91
N ILE A 112 25.13 0.40 14.23
CA ILE A 112 24.29 1.59 14.15
C ILE A 112 23.10 1.43 15.11
N ILE A 113 22.33 0.36 14.94
CA ILE A 113 21.20 0.00 15.79
C ILE A 113 21.27 -1.52 15.99
N ASN A 114 21.33 -1.96 17.24
CA ASN A 114 21.25 -3.39 17.56
C ASN A 114 19.77 -3.78 17.67
N ALA A 115 19.25 -4.44 16.63
CA ALA A 115 17.89 -4.97 16.60
C ALA A 115 17.80 -6.42 17.11
N THR A 116 18.91 -7.00 17.58
CA THR A 116 18.97 -8.39 18.03
C THR A 116 17.98 -8.64 19.16
N GLY A 117 17.09 -9.60 18.97
CA GLY A 117 16.10 -10.02 19.95
C GLY A 117 14.79 -9.21 19.95
N ILE A 118 14.66 -8.20 19.08
CA ILE A 118 13.40 -7.45 18.88
C ILE A 118 12.89 -7.49 17.42
N GLU A 119 13.50 -8.31 16.56
CA GLU A 119 13.22 -8.35 15.13
C GLU A 119 11.77 -8.76 14.86
N TYR A 120 11.26 -9.75 15.59
CA TYR A 120 9.91 -10.26 15.41
C TYR A 120 8.84 -9.25 15.87
N GLU A 121 9.13 -8.46 16.91
CA GLU A 121 8.27 -7.38 17.39
C GLU A 121 8.18 -6.26 16.34
N LEU A 122 9.32 -5.88 15.74
CA LEU A 122 9.38 -4.90 14.66
C LEU A 122 8.63 -5.42 13.41
N LEU A 123 8.80 -6.69 13.04
CA LEU A 123 8.06 -7.30 11.93
C LEU A 123 6.54 -7.34 12.20
N TRP A 124 6.10 -7.65 13.42
CA TRP A 124 4.68 -7.59 13.79
C TRP A 124 4.09 -6.19 13.66
N MET A 125 4.86 -5.16 14.03
CA MET A 125 4.46 -3.76 13.85
C MET A 125 4.22 -3.44 12.37
N SER A 126 5.14 -3.85 11.50
CA SER A 126 4.98 -3.68 10.05
C SER A 126 3.78 -4.45 9.51
N VAL A 127 3.56 -5.70 9.94
CA VAL A 127 2.39 -6.50 9.54
C VAL A 127 1.09 -5.81 9.95
N ALA A 128 1.02 -5.25 11.16
CA ALA A 128 -0.15 -4.53 11.63
C ALA A 128 -0.46 -3.30 10.77
N LEU A 129 0.56 -2.52 10.38
CA LEU A 129 0.41 -1.36 9.50
C LEU A 129 -0.07 -1.75 8.10
N ILE A 130 0.49 -2.82 7.52
CA ILE A 130 0.03 -3.35 6.22
C ILE A 130 -1.42 -3.86 6.32
N ALA A 131 -1.82 -4.47 7.45
CA ALA A 131 -3.20 -4.90 7.68
C ALA A 131 -4.18 -3.71 7.74
N VAL A 132 -3.80 -2.62 8.40
CA VAL A 132 -4.59 -1.37 8.39
C VAL A 132 -4.71 -0.82 6.97
N ALA A 133 -3.63 -0.83 6.20
CA ALA A 133 -3.65 -0.39 4.80
C ALA A 133 -4.56 -1.28 3.93
N ALA A 134 -4.57 -2.60 4.17
CA ALA A 134 -5.47 -3.51 3.47
C ALA A 134 -6.94 -3.16 3.71
N VAL A 135 -7.31 -2.81 4.95
CA VAL A 135 -8.67 -2.35 5.29
C VAL A 135 -9.02 -1.04 4.58
N VAL A 136 -8.09 -0.08 4.56
CA VAL A 136 -8.24 1.19 3.83
C VAL A 136 -8.46 0.92 2.33
N GLN A 137 -7.70 0.00 1.75
CA GLN A 137 -7.81 -0.34 0.34
C GLN A 137 -9.11 -1.09 0.01
N ILE A 138 -9.59 -1.98 0.89
CA ILE A 138 -10.93 -2.60 0.76
C ILE A 138 -12.00 -1.51 0.69
N ARG A 139 -11.95 -0.53 1.60
CA ARG A 139 -12.91 0.57 1.59
C ARG A 139 -12.85 1.37 0.29
N HIS A 140 -11.64 1.64 -0.23
CA HIS A 140 -11.48 2.34 -1.51
C HIS A 140 -12.11 1.56 -2.67
N ILE A 141 -11.87 0.24 -2.76
CA ILE A 141 -12.48 -0.63 -3.78
C ILE A 141 -14.00 -0.56 -3.71
N VAL A 142 -14.58 -0.66 -2.51
CA VAL A 142 -16.04 -0.61 -2.33
C VAL A 142 -16.61 0.74 -2.79
N LEU A 143 -15.97 1.86 -2.46
CA LEU A 143 -16.41 3.19 -2.90
C LEU A 143 -16.36 3.32 -4.43
N LEU A 144 -15.26 2.87 -5.05
CA LEU A 144 -15.12 2.88 -6.52
C LEU A 144 -16.18 2.03 -7.24
N LEU A 145 -16.54 0.88 -6.68
CA LEU A 145 -17.54 -0.02 -7.28
C LEU A 145 -18.99 0.45 -7.02
N THR A 146 -19.24 1.12 -5.90
CA THR A 146 -20.58 1.60 -5.54
C THR A 146 -20.87 3.01 -6.04
N GLY A 147 -19.85 3.72 -6.55
CA GLY A 147 -19.98 5.08 -7.09
C GLY A 147 -20.38 6.12 -6.04
N ARG A 148 -20.07 5.86 -4.77
CA ARG A 148 -20.36 6.71 -3.62
C ARG A 148 -19.09 7.39 -3.12
#